data_AF-A0A960L9D6-F1
#
_entry.id   AF-A0A960L9D6-F1
#
_cell.length_a   1.000
_cell.length_b   1.000
_cell.length_c   1.000
_cell.angle_alpha   90.00
_cell.angle_beta   90.00
_cell.angle_gamma   90.00
#
_symmetry.space_group_name_H-M   'P 1'
#
loop_
_entity.id
_entity.type
_entity.pdbx_description
1 polymer ?
#
loop_
_entity_poly.entity_id
_entity_poly.type
_entity_poly.pdbx_seq_one_letter_code
_entity_poly.pdbx_strand_id
1 'polypeptide(L)'
;QRYPPTEDAKTFARSLAARLGGNIVILSPGFDSKPDGSTISNQIRTVGAEINTTLPRHRLGNHFGGSTPISATGTWNDYQDFHAESWLDFHLFQSGQAGGNSGEPPCNTSNQLQRFTNRARQIPLSLRTYSPRKGSVNAEAIYDDEGAVLIPGQTLPSNALYYVPYRVRQTAYLSTLSGAFGYTVGVYGLWDWGRGNDPYQPRTPKDSVGRASVTQMQVLGSIFRSQRWWWLAPTPAQIINNAADPTCQSQHLQMVVSRDLTRRSTMAYLPDNAAIQLQLTSTLYPSFTTTRWSKLFYNPRTGGSPVAVTPTLVSGTTDVYNFPRPSCSGSCNGQNGDRDWVLVLTDTTAGAPLWSPGPMANSLQTWSVYDPANRRWSIHGQIFDATGKPVTGDLALTRATKAEQRLPQSSRGNDGNFFVVWEAEGLDGDASGLFGRLIGASGAPLGKPFQVNSEGEGRQSEPIVTTDGLGRFLVVWTSAGPDTDGKDVMVRRFSARGEP
;
A
#
# COMPACT_ATOMS: atom_id res chain seq x y z
N GLN A 1 -29.44 -2.26 -21.75
CA GLN A 1 -28.42 -1.18 -21.84
C GLN A 1 -27.30 -1.50 -20.86
N ARG A 2 -26.03 -1.41 -21.28
CA ARG A 2 -24.87 -1.65 -20.39
C ARG A 2 -24.57 -0.46 -19.46
N TYR A 3 -25.04 0.74 -19.82
CA TYR A 3 -24.85 1.99 -19.08
C TYR A 3 -26.17 2.75 -18.95
N PRO A 4 -26.38 3.48 -17.84
CA PRO A 4 -27.59 4.27 -17.62
C PRO A 4 -27.61 5.53 -18.51
N PRO A 5 -28.80 6.15 -18.71
CA PRO A 5 -28.91 7.51 -19.25
C PRO A 5 -28.02 8.51 -18.48
N THR A 6 -27.51 9.53 -19.17
CA THR A 6 -26.61 10.55 -18.60
C THR A 6 -27.19 11.23 -17.35
N GLU A 7 -28.49 11.55 -17.34
CA GLU A 7 -29.13 12.21 -16.19
C GLU A 7 -29.28 11.28 -14.98
N ASP A 8 -29.46 9.97 -15.20
CA ASP A 8 -29.46 8.98 -14.13
C ASP A 8 -28.05 8.83 -13.54
N ALA A 9 -27.02 8.84 -14.38
CA ALA A 9 -25.62 8.81 -13.94
C ALA A 9 -25.25 10.04 -13.09
N LYS A 10 -25.67 11.25 -13.49
CA LYS A 10 -25.50 12.47 -12.69
C LYS A 10 -26.25 12.40 -11.37
N THR A 11 -27.49 11.91 -11.39
CA THR A 11 -28.31 11.77 -10.18
C THR A 11 -27.67 10.78 -9.21
N PHE A 12 -27.14 9.66 -9.70
CA PHE A 12 -26.36 8.73 -8.90
C PHE A 12 -25.10 9.39 -8.32
N ALA A 13 -24.33 10.11 -9.13
CA ALA A 13 -23.13 10.81 -8.70
C ALA A 13 -23.41 11.82 -7.56
N ARG A 14 -24.46 12.63 -7.68
CA ARG A 14 -24.90 13.57 -6.63
C ARG A 14 -25.33 12.85 -5.36
N SER A 15 -26.08 11.75 -5.49
CA SER A 15 -26.52 10.94 -4.36
C SER A 15 -25.34 10.31 -3.61
N LEU A 16 -24.38 9.75 -4.34
CA LEU A 16 -23.15 9.20 -3.79
C LEU A 16 -22.34 10.30 -3.07
N ALA A 17 -22.20 11.46 -3.71
CA ALA A 17 -21.51 12.61 -3.16
C ALA A 17 -22.14 13.08 -1.84
N ALA A 18 -23.45 13.28 -1.81
CA ALA A 18 -24.17 13.67 -0.59
C ALA A 18 -23.99 12.65 0.55
N ARG A 19 -24.00 11.35 0.22
CA ARG A 19 -23.84 10.27 1.22
C ARG A 19 -22.42 10.19 1.79
N LEU A 20 -21.40 10.53 1.00
CA LEU A 20 -20.00 10.33 1.35
C LEU A 20 -19.26 11.60 1.76
N GLY A 21 -19.89 12.78 1.70
CA GLY A 21 -19.25 14.08 1.90
C GLY A 21 -18.59 14.36 3.26
N GLY A 22 -18.81 13.51 4.26
CA GLY A 22 -18.11 13.55 5.56
C GLY A 22 -17.02 12.47 5.76
N ASN A 23 -16.81 11.58 4.78
CA ASN A 23 -15.91 10.44 4.89
C ASN A 23 -14.60 10.67 4.11
N ILE A 24 -13.51 10.01 4.50
CA ILE A 24 -12.28 9.98 3.69
C ILE A 24 -12.48 8.95 2.58
N VAL A 25 -12.76 9.40 1.36
CA VAL A 25 -13.03 8.53 0.21
C VAL A 25 -12.19 8.96 -1.00
N ILE A 26 -11.69 7.96 -1.74
CA ILE A 26 -11.14 8.14 -3.08
C ILE A 26 -12.18 7.59 -4.06
N LEU A 27 -12.54 8.39 -5.07
CA LEU A 27 -13.60 8.06 -6.01
C LEU A 27 -13.01 7.73 -7.38
N SER A 28 -13.67 6.81 -8.09
CA SER A 28 -13.34 6.44 -9.47
C SER A 28 -14.62 6.43 -10.30
N PRO A 29 -14.78 7.32 -11.29
CA PRO A 29 -16.00 7.40 -12.11
C PRO A 29 -16.25 6.15 -12.97
N GLY A 30 -15.20 5.40 -13.31
CA GLY A 30 -15.26 4.11 -14.00
C GLY A 30 -14.51 3.00 -13.26
N PHE A 31 -14.74 1.75 -13.68
CA PHE A 31 -14.03 0.57 -13.22
C PHE A 31 -13.90 -0.45 -14.36
N ASP A 32 -12.69 -1.01 -14.54
CA ASP A 32 -12.32 -1.96 -15.62
C ASP A 32 -12.94 -1.62 -16.99
N SER A 33 -13.01 -0.33 -17.30
CA SER A 33 -13.69 0.20 -18.48
C SER A 33 -12.67 0.79 -19.43
N LYS A 34 -12.71 0.40 -20.71
CA LYS A 34 -11.88 1.01 -21.74
C LYS A 34 -12.56 2.25 -22.30
N PRO A 35 -11.86 3.38 -22.44
CA PRO A 35 -12.34 4.50 -23.23
C PRO A 35 -12.66 4.04 -24.65
N ASP A 36 -13.85 4.38 -25.14
CA ASP A 36 -14.34 4.01 -26.47
C ASP A 36 -14.55 5.25 -27.37
N GLY A 37 -13.96 6.38 -26.98
CA GLY A 37 -14.06 7.67 -27.68
C GLY A 37 -15.47 8.26 -27.73
N SER A 38 -16.46 7.62 -27.11
CA SER A 38 -17.86 8.04 -27.23
C SER A 38 -18.64 7.75 -25.95
N THR A 39 -19.27 6.58 -25.85
CA THR A 39 -20.30 6.30 -24.85
C THR A 39 -19.70 6.16 -23.45
N ILE A 40 -18.72 5.26 -23.28
CA ILE A 40 -18.06 5.03 -21.99
C ILE A 40 -17.28 6.28 -21.60
N SER A 41 -16.53 6.86 -22.55
CA SER A 41 -15.72 8.03 -22.25
C SER A 41 -16.56 9.22 -21.77
N ASN A 42 -17.71 9.47 -22.42
CA ASN A 42 -18.62 10.55 -22.02
C ASN A 42 -19.28 10.29 -20.66
N GLN A 43 -19.61 9.04 -20.34
CA GLN A 43 -20.16 8.68 -19.03
C GLN A 43 -19.14 8.92 -17.90
N ILE A 44 -17.89 8.45 -18.08
CA ILE A 44 -16.81 8.68 -17.10
C ILE A 44 -16.58 10.18 -16.89
N ARG A 45 -16.49 10.97 -17.96
CA ARG A 45 -16.36 12.44 -17.88
C ARG A 45 -17.53 13.10 -17.15
N THR A 46 -18.75 12.67 -17.47
CA THR A 46 -19.97 13.20 -16.83
C THR A 46 -19.96 12.93 -15.33
N VAL A 47 -19.75 11.67 -14.93
CA VAL A 47 -19.74 11.27 -13.52
C VAL A 47 -18.59 11.94 -12.77
N GLY A 48 -17.39 11.99 -13.35
CA GLY A 48 -16.22 12.64 -12.77
C GLY A 48 -16.44 14.14 -12.53
N ALA A 49 -16.96 14.86 -13.52
CA ALA A 49 -17.26 16.28 -13.40
C ALA A 49 -18.36 16.55 -12.35
N GLU A 50 -19.40 15.72 -12.30
CA GLU A 50 -20.51 15.87 -11.34
C GLU A 50 -20.04 15.61 -9.90
N ILE A 51 -19.26 14.55 -9.67
CA ILE A 51 -18.68 14.26 -8.35
C ILE A 51 -17.77 15.41 -7.92
N ASN A 52 -16.86 15.87 -8.79
CA ASN A 52 -15.91 16.93 -8.45
C ASN A 52 -16.61 18.26 -8.11
N THR A 53 -17.72 18.56 -8.78
CA THR A 53 -18.53 19.74 -8.47
C THR A 53 -19.22 19.61 -7.11
N THR A 54 -19.67 18.40 -6.76
CA THR A 54 -20.45 18.16 -5.53
C THR A 54 -19.56 17.89 -4.30
N LEU A 55 -18.38 17.29 -4.48
CA LEU A 55 -17.39 16.94 -3.45
C LEU A 55 -15.98 17.39 -3.84
N PRO A 56 -15.70 18.71 -3.89
CA PRO A 56 -14.41 19.22 -4.36
C PRO A 56 -13.21 18.93 -3.44
N ARG A 57 -13.45 18.35 -2.25
CA ARG A 57 -12.39 18.00 -1.28
C ARG A 57 -11.90 16.57 -1.43
N HIS A 58 -12.67 15.71 -2.10
CA HIS A 58 -12.32 14.31 -2.30
C HIS A 58 -11.41 14.17 -3.51
N ARG A 59 -10.55 13.15 -3.49
CA ARG A 59 -9.65 12.90 -4.63
C ARG A 59 -10.29 11.92 -5.59
N LEU A 60 -10.23 12.24 -6.87
CA LEU A 60 -10.75 11.39 -7.95
C LEU A 60 -9.58 10.83 -8.76
N GLY A 61 -9.58 9.50 -8.85
CA GLY A 61 -8.84 8.79 -9.89
C GLY A 61 -9.81 8.28 -10.96
N ASN A 62 -9.31 7.54 -11.94
CA ASN A 62 -10.17 6.70 -12.77
C ASN A 62 -9.48 5.39 -13.12
N HIS A 63 -10.15 4.28 -12.83
CA HIS A 63 -9.65 2.93 -13.09
C HIS A 63 -10.06 2.47 -14.50
N PHE A 64 -9.12 2.55 -15.44
CA PHE A 64 -9.31 2.00 -16.78
C PHE A 64 -9.13 0.48 -16.80
N GLY A 65 -9.79 -0.16 -17.75
CA GLY A 65 -9.65 -1.59 -17.96
C GLY A 65 -8.31 -1.98 -18.58
N GLY A 66 -7.90 -3.20 -18.34
CA GLY A 66 -6.56 -3.68 -18.69
C GLY A 66 -6.32 -3.79 -20.20
N SER A 67 -5.05 -3.76 -20.60
CA SER A 67 -4.60 -3.75 -22.00
C SER A 67 -4.86 -2.43 -22.75
N THR A 68 -4.22 -1.35 -22.29
CA THR A 68 -4.26 -0.02 -22.91
C THR A 68 -3.26 0.06 -24.08
N PRO A 69 -3.68 0.49 -25.29
CA PRO A 69 -2.75 0.70 -26.40
C PRO A 69 -1.72 1.79 -26.09
N ILE A 70 -0.49 1.61 -26.58
CA ILE A 70 0.55 2.65 -26.55
C ILE A 70 0.56 3.38 -27.90
N SER A 71 0.60 4.71 -27.86
CA SER A 71 0.81 5.56 -29.03
C SER A 71 2.20 5.38 -29.63
N ALA A 72 2.40 5.87 -30.86
CA ALA A 72 3.72 5.94 -31.48
C ALA A 72 4.73 6.78 -30.67
N THR A 73 4.26 7.66 -29.79
CA THR A 73 5.10 8.52 -28.94
C THR A 73 5.37 7.94 -27.55
N GLY A 74 4.94 6.70 -27.28
CA GLY A 74 5.19 6.02 -25.99
C GLY A 74 4.23 6.42 -24.87
N THR A 75 3.11 7.06 -25.20
CA THR A 75 2.04 7.42 -24.25
C THR A 75 0.96 6.34 -24.26
N TRP A 76 0.41 6.03 -23.10
CA TRP A 76 -0.69 5.08 -22.98
C TRP A 76 -2.01 5.79 -23.28
N ASN A 77 -2.69 5.38 -24.36
CA ASN A 77 -3.79 6.14 -24.98
C ASN A 77 -4.93 6.43 -24.00
N ASP A 78 -5.38 5.44 -23.25
CA ASP A 78 -6.52 5.58 -22.33
C ASP A 78 -6.23 6.64 -21.25
N TYR A 79 -5.01 6.65 -20.72
CA TYR A 79 -4.60 7.62 -19.70
C TYR A 79 -4.33 9.00 -20.30
N GLN A 80 -3.86 9.06 -21.56
CA GLN A 80 -3.64 10.32 -22.27
C GLN A 80 -4.96 11.04 -22.59
N ASP A 81 -6.00 10.30 -22.98
CA ASP A 81 -7.33 10.82 -23.29
C ASP A 81 -7.97 11.56 -22.10
N PHE A 82 -7.73 11.08 -20.87
CA PHE A 82 -8.28 11.66 -19.65
C PHE A 82 -7.32 12.56 -18.88
N HIS A 83 -6.06 12.68 -19.31
CA HIS A 83 -5.05 13.38 -18.53
C HIS A 83 -5.41 14.86 -18.30
N ALA A 84 -6.02 15.51 -19.28
CA ALA A 84 -6.40 16.92 -19.22
C ALA A 84 -7.67 17.20 -18.39
N GLU A 85 -8.41 16.15 -17.99
CA GLU A 85 -9.63 16.33 -17.20
C GLU A 85 -9.32 17.03 -15.87
N SER A 86 -10.02 18.13 -15.60
CA SER A 86 -9.80 18.95 -14.41
C SER A 86 -10.19 18.23 -13.11
N TRP A 87 -11.14 17.30 -13.19
CA TRP A 87 -11.58 16.48 -12.07
C TRP A 87 -10.64 15.32 -11.76
N LEU A 88 -9.72 14.95 -12.66
CA LEU A 88 -8.81 13.82 -12.43
C LEU A 88 -7.59 14.26 -11.64
N ASP A 89 -7.49 13.90 -10.35
CA ASP A 89 -6.34 14.24 -9.50
C ASP A 89 -5.11 13.37 -9.79
N PHE A 90 -5.32 12.07 -10.04
CA PHE A 90 -4.26 11.09 -10.26
C PHE A 90 -4.75 9.89 -11.07
N HIS A 91 -3.81 9.11 -11.61
CA HIS A 91 -4.11 7.94 -12.44
C HIS A 91 -4.22 6.66 -11.61
N LEU A 92 -5.28 5.88 -11.81
CA LEU A 92 -5.40 4.51 -11.31
C LEU A 92 -5.13 3.59 -12.50
N PHE A 93 -3.98 2.94 -12.54
CA PHE A 93 -3.61 2.09 -13.66
C PHE A 93 -3.66 0.61 -13.33
N GLN A 94 -3.91 -0.19 -14.36
CA GLN A 94 -4.03 -1.63 -14.27
C GLN A 94 -2.84 -2.32 -14.97
N SER A 95 -1.96 -2.93 -14.19
CA SER A 95 -0.84 -3.72 -14.72
C SER A 95 -1.18 -5.19 -14.97
N GLY A 96 -2.16 -5.77 -14.28
CA GLY A 96 -2.72 -7.14 -14.47
C GLY A 96 -4.22 -7.12 -14.15
N GLN A 97 -5.06 -8.13 -14.33
CA GLN A 97 -4.95 -9.37 -15.09
C GLN A 97 -5.79 -9.25 -16.37
N ALA A 98 -5.30 -8.56 -17.39
CA ALA A 98 -6.09 -8.36 -18.61
C ALA A 98 -6.17 -9.65 -19.46
N GLY A 99 -7.39 -10.11 -19.77
CA GLY A 99 -7.67 -11.30 -20.57
C GLY A 99 -7.50 -11.16 -22.10
N GLY A 100 -6.91 -10.07 -22.61
CA GLY A 100 -6.85 -9.76 -24.04
C GLY A 100 -5.42 -9.65 -24.62
N ASN A 101 -5.25 -10.18 -25.84
CA ASN A 101 -4.00 -10.32 -26.62
C ASN A 101 -3.13 -9.05 -26.76
N SER A 102 -1.83 -9.24 -26.48
CA SER A 102 -0.61 -8.92 -27.24
C SER A 102 -0.38 -7.55 -27.93
N GLY A 103 -1.33 -6.63 -28.07
CA GLY A 103 -1.15 -5.37 -28.82
C GLY A 103 -0.40 -4.22 -28.13
N GLU A 104 0.58 -4.48 -27.26
CA GLU A 104 1.26 -3.42 -26.47
C GLU A 104 2.74 -3.30 -26.80
N PRO A 105 3.13 -2.47 -27.77
CA PRO A 105 4.53 -2.11 -27.98
C PRO A 105 5.15 -1.55 -26.69
N PRO A 106 6.44 -1.81 -26.40
CA PRO A 106 7.34 -2.69 -27.14
C PRO A 106 7.12 -4.19 -26.83
N CYS A 107 6.30 -4.54 -25.84
CA CYS A 107 6.09 -5.93 -25.39
C CYS A 107 4.81 -6.60 -25.88
N ASN A 108 4.85 -6.94 -27.17
CA ASN A 108 3.85 -7.79 -27.82
C ASN A 108 4.18 -9.28 -27.61
N THR A 109 3.84 -9.81 -26.44
CA THR A 109 4.06 -11.23 -26.08
C THR A 109 2.80 -11.85 -25.50
N SER A 110 2.56 -13.14 -25.75
CA SER A 110 1.48 -13.91 -25.12
C SER A 110 1.77 -14.25 -23.65
N ASN A 111 3.01 -14.11 -23.19
CA ASN A 111 3.40 -14.34 -21.81
C ASN A 111 2.89 -13.24 -20.87
N GLN A 112 1.94 -13.60 -19.98
CA GLN A 112 1.31 -12.68 -19.04
C GLN A 112 2.31 -12.00 -18.09
N LEU A 113 3.24 -12.77 -17.51
CA LEU A 113 4.23 -12.22 -16.56
C LEU A 113 5.08 -11.13 -17.19
N GLN A 114 5.53 -11.32 -18.43
CA GLN A 114 6.36 -10.32 -19.12
C GLN A 114 5.57 -9.04 -19.39
N ARG A 115 4.29 -9.16 -19.80
CA ARG A 115 3.42 -7.99 -20.01
C ARG A 115 3.18 -7.23 -18.71
N PHE A 116 2.81 -7.93 -17.64
CA PHE A 116 2.42 -7.30 -16.39
C PHE A 116 3.61 -6.62 -15.69
N THR A 117 4.78 -7.26 -15.69
CA THR A 117 6.01 -6.64 -15.17
C THR A 117 6.46 -5.45 -16.03
N ASN A 118 6.32 -5.54 -17.36
CA ASN A 118 6.56 -4.39 -18.24
C ASN A 118 5.60 -3.24 -17.95
N ARG A 119 4.28 -3.48 -17.86
CA ARG A 119 3.26 -2.46 -17.53
C ARG A 119 3.52 -1.83 -16.17
N ALA A 120 3.78 -2.66 -15.16
CA ALA A 120 4.07 -2.21 -13.80
C ALA A 120 5.22 -1.20 -13.77
N ARG A 121 6.21 -1.33 -14.66
CA ARG A 121 7.34 -0.40 -14.82
C ARG A 121 7.02 0.77 -15.76
N GLN A 122 6.54 0.50 -16.96
CA GLN A 122 6.46 1.47 -18.05
C GLN A 122 5.29 2.46 -17.93
N ILE A 123 4.14 2.04 -17.39
CA ILE A 123 3.01 2.95 -17.19
C ILE A 123 3.40 4.11 -16.26
N PRO A 124 3.89 3.90 -15.03
CA PRO A 124 4.24 5.01 -14.16
C PRO A 124 5.46 5.81 -14.66
N LEU A 125 6.38 5.20 -15.42
CA LEU A 125 7.45 5.94 -16.12
C LEU A 125 6.87 6.94 -17.13
N SER A 126 5.92 6.49 -17.95
CA SER A 126 5.27 7.31 -18.99
C SER A 126 4.39 8.40 -18.36
N LEU A 127 3.53 8.08 -17.40
CA LEU A 127 2.60 9.05 -16.78
C LEU A 127 3.29 10.25 -16.14
N ARG A 128 4.54 10.10 -15.67
CA ARG A 128 5.31 11.24 -15.12
C ARG A 128 5.78 12.25 -16.15
N THR A 129 5.77 11.91 -17.44
CA THR A 129 6.15 12.83 -18.52
C THR A 129 4.98 13.71 -18.94
N TYR A 130 3.76 13.39 -18.51
CA TYR A 130 2.57 14.14 -18.87
C TYR A 130 2.52 15.47 -18.10
N SER A 131 1.84 16.46 -18.69
CA SER A 131 1.71 17.81 -18.14
C SER A 131 0.24 18.24 -18.05
N PRO A 132 -0.23 18.78 -16.91
CA PRO A 132 0.51 18.94 -15.64
C PRO A 132 0.81 17.60 -14.97
N ARG A 133 1.87 17.53 -14.16
CA ARG A 133 2.22 16.27 -13.49
C ARG A 133 1.10 15.83 -12.54
N LYS A 134 0.56 14.65 -12.79
CA LYS A 134 -0.39 13.95 -11.92
C LYS A 134 0.26 12.68 -11.38
N GLY A 135 -0.07 12.30 -10.14
CA GLY A 135 0.44 11.06 -9.57
C GLY A 135 -0.17 9.82 -10.24
N SER A 136 0.34 8.64 -9.91
CA SER A 136 -0.23 7.36 -10.34
C SER A 136 -0.17 6.29 -9.25
N VAL A 137 -1.14 5.39 -9.27
CA VAL A 137 -1.26 4.22 -8.39
C VAL A 137 -1.49 2.99 -9.26
N ASN A 138 -0.73 1.91 -9.03
CA ASN A 138 -1.06 0.61 -9.64
C ASN A 138 -2.26 0.04 -8.87
N ALA A 139 -3.46 0.31 -9.38
CA ALA A 139 -4.71 0.06 -8.69
C ALA A 139 -5.19 -1.39 -8.87
N GLU A 140 -4.72 -2.04 -9.92
CA GLU A 140 -5.00 -3.45 -10.18
C GLU A 140 -3.80 -4.11 -10.84
N ALA A 141 -3.08 -4.90 -10.06
CA ALA A 141 -1.87 -5.58 -10.48
C ALA A 141 -2.10 -7.09 -10.61
N ILE A 142 -1.02 -7.86 -10.53
CA ILE A 142 -1.13 -9.31 -10.39
C ILE A 142 -1.82 -9.63 -9.06
N TYR A 143 -2.92 -10.38 -9.13
CA TYR A 143 -3.57 -10.95 -7.95
C TYR A 143 -2.89 -12.24 -7.49
N ASP A 144 -2.69 -12.38 -6.18
CA ASP A 144 -2.17 -13.61 -5.57
C ASP A 144 -3.23 -14.71 -5.61
N ASP A 145 -2.89 -15.86 -6.20
CA ASP A 145 -3.71 -17.06 -6.22
C ASP A 145 -2.97 -18.28 -5.62
N GLU A 146 -1.91 -18.05 -4.83
CA GLU A 146 -1.15 -19.12 -4.19
C GLU A 146 -2.05 -20.03 -3.35
N GLY A 147 -1.92 -21.33 -3.62
CA GLY A 147 -2.70 -22.39 -3.00
C GLY A 147 -4.16 -22.44 -3.43
N ALA A 148 -4.57 -21.71 -4.48
CA ALA A 148 -5.93 -21.82 -5.01
C ALA A 148 -6.12 -23.24 -5.56
N VAL A 149 -7.27 -23.83 -5.26
CA VAL A 149 -7.57 -25.21 -5.67
C VAL A 149 -8.44 -25.14 -6.91
N LEU A 150 -8.07 -25.84 -7.99
CA LEU A 150 -8.89 -25.89 -9.19
C LEU A 150 -10.19 -26.65 -8.92
N ILE A 151 -11.28 -26.20 -9.53
CA ILE A 151 -12.52 -26.98 -9.62
C ILE A 151 -12.19 -28.29 -10.36
N PRO A 152 -12.65 -29.47 -9.88
CA PRO A 152 -12.34 -30.74 -10.52
C PRO A 152 -12.70 -30.72 -12.01
N GLY A 153 -11.74 -31.08 -12.87
CA GLY A 153 -11.90 -31.06 -14.33
C GLY A 153 -11.55 -29.74 -15.01
N GLN A 154 -11.32 -28.65 -14.27
CA GLN A 154 -10.78 -27.41 -14.81
C GLN A 154 -9.26 -27.45 -14.91
N THR A 155 -8.73 -26.78 -15.93
CA THR A 155 -7.29 -26.52 -16.09
C THR A 155 -7.03 -25.03 -16.05
N LEU A 156 -5.83 -24.64 -15.62
CA LEU A 156 -5.40 -23.26 -15.82
C LEU A 156 -5.31 -22.97 -17.33
N PRO A 157 -5.67 -21.75 -17.76
CA PRO A 157 -5.31 -21.27 -19.08
C PRO A 157 -3.81 -21.52 -19.34
N SER A 158 -3.44 -21.90 -20.57
CA SER A 158 -2.04 -22.22 -20.92
C SER A 158 -1.04 -21.07 -20.71
N ASN A 159 -1.54 -19.85 -20.48
CA ASN A 159 -0.80 -18.64 -20.19
C ASN A 159 -0.97 -18.12 -18.74
N ALA A 160 -1.76 -18.79 -17.91
CA ALA A 160 -1.92 -18.46 -16.50
C ALA A 160 -0.78 -19.07 -15.68
N LEU A 161 -0.06 -18.22 -14.97
CA LEU A 161 0.89 -18.65 -13.96
C LEU A 161 0.16 -18.64 -12.62
N TYR A 162 0.43 -19.60 -11.74
CA TYR A 162 0.14 -19.42 -10.33
C TYR A 162 0.92 -18.18 -9.85
N TYR A 163 0.18 -17.13 -9.58
CA TYR A 163 0.69 -15.85 -9.14
C TYR A 163 0.96 -15.94 -7.65
N VAL A 164 2.19 -16.29 -7.33
CA VAL A 164 2.70 -16.39 -5.96
C VAL A 164 2.99 -15.01 -5.35
N PRO A 165 3.12 -14.90 -4.01
CA PRO A 165 3.47 -13.66 -3.32
C PRO A 165 4.65 -12.89 -3.93
N TYR A 166 5.66 -13.59 -4.46
CA TYR A 166 6.77 -12.96 -5.19
C TYR A 166 6.32 -12.09 -6.36
N ARG A 167 5.36 -12.54 -7.17
CA ARG A 167 4.90 -11.77 -8.34
C ARG A 167 4.15 -10.51 -7.93
N VAL A 168 3.42 -10.56 -6.82
CA VAL A 168 2.80 -9.38 -6.21
C VAL A 168 3.86 -8.39 -5.74
N ARG A 169 4.89 -8.84 -4.99
CA ARG A 169 6.02 -7.98 -4.59
C ARG A 169 6.72 -7.37 -5.80
N GLN A 170 6.97 -8.19 -6.82
CA GLN A 170 7.64 -7.77 -8.04
C GLN A 170 6.91 -6.63 -8.73
N THR A 171 5.60 -6.74 -9.00
CA THR A 171 4.84 -5.64 -9.59
C THR A 171 4.74 -4.43 -8.67
N ALA A 172 4.70 -4.64 -7.35
CA ALA A 172 4.65 -3.54 -6.39
C ALA A 172 5.93 -2.70 -6.38
N TYR A 173 7.11 -3.33 -6.28
CA TYR A 173 8.39 -2.60 -6.35
C TYR A 173 8.67 -2.03 -7.74
N LEU A 174 8.34 -2.76 -8.80
CA LEU A 174 8.45 -2.26 -10.18
C LEU A 174 7.63 -0.99 -10.36
N SER A 175 6.39 -0.95 -9.88
CA SER A 175 5.54 0.25 -9.98
C SER A 175 6.03 1.42 -9.15
N THR A 176 6.31 1.17 -7.87
CA THR A 176 6.65 2.24 -6.92
C THR A 176 7.99 2.90 -7.26
N LEU A 177 9.05 2.11 -7.48
CA LEU A 177 10.37 2.65 -7.92
C LEU A 177 10.40 3.08 -9.38
N SER A 178 9.31 2.86 -10.12
CA SER A 178 9.07 3.46 -11.42
C SER A 178 8.14 4.65 -11.34
N GLY A 179 7.86 5.19 -10.15
CA GLY A 179 7.20 6.49 -9.93
C GLY A 179 5.71 6.45 -9.62
N ALA A 180 5.12 5.27 -9.39
CA ALA A 180 3.81 5.18 -8.76
C ALA A 180 3.95 5.52 -7.26
N PHE A 181 3.03 6.31 -6.71
CA PHE A 181 3.03 6.64 -5.28
C PHE A 181 2.23 5.64 -4.44
N GLY A 182 1.59 4.67 -5.08
CA GLY A 182 0.78 3.64 -4.41
C GLY A 182 0.66 2.36 -5.21
N TYR A 183 0.22 1.31 -4.52
CA TYR A 183 -0.04 -0.02 -5.06
C TYR A 183 -1.20 -0.66 -4.30
N THR A 184 -2.12 -1.31 -5.02
CA THR A 184 -3.22 -2.08 -4.44
C THR A 184 -2.95 -3.57 -4.61
N VAL A 185 -3.07 -4.33 -3.52
CA VAL A 185 -2.96 -5.80 -3.56
C VAL A 185 -4.33 -6.43 -3.83
N GLY A 186 -4.36 -7.44 -4.70
CA GLY A 186 -5.50 -8.34 -4.80
C GLY A 186 -5.09 -9.77 -4.46
N VAL A 187 -5.96 -10.47 -3.76
CA VAL A 187 -5.72 -11.84 -3.28
C VAL A 187 -6.98 -12.65 -3.48
N TYR A 188 -6.85 -13.83 -4.06
CA TYR A 188 -7.94 -14.78 -4.24
C TYR A 188 -8.62 -15.11 -2.92
N GLY A 189 -9.96 -15.12 -2.89
CA GLY A 189 -10.77 -15.22 -1.68
C GLY A 189 -11.09 -13.87 -1.03
N LEU A 190 -10.33 -12.80 -1.31
CA LEU A 190 -10.67 -11.43 -0.89
C LEU A 190 -11.44 -10.68 -1.98
N TRP A 191 -10.89 -10.61 -3.19
CA TRP A 191 -11.49 -9.80 -4.26
C TRP A 191 -12.84 -10.36 -4.76
N ASP A 192 -13.02 -11.68 -4.68
CA ASP A 192 -14.25 -12.38 -5.06
C ASP A 192 -15.17 -12.65 -3.85
N TRP A 193 -14.83 -12.14 -2.67
CA TRP A 193 -15.52 -12.39 -1.40
C TRP A 193 -15.70 -13.88 -1.09
N GLY A 194 -14.75 -14.70 -1.54
CA GLY A 194 -14.75 -16.15 -1.33
C GLY A 194 -15.89 -16.89 -2.00
N ARG A 195 -16.48 -16.31 -3.05
CA ARG A 195 -17.50 -16.97 -3.86
C ARG A 195 -16.92 -18.13 -4.68
N GLY A 196 -15.63 -18.12 -4.94
CA GLY A 196 -15.04 -18.96 -5.97
C GLY A 196 -15.37 -18.39 -7.35
N ASN A 197 -14.36 -18.28 -8.19
CA ASN A 197 -14.52 -17.89 -9.59
C ASN A 197 -13.77 -18.91 -10.43
N ASP A 198 -14.41 -19.37 -11.52
CA ASP A 198 -13.82 -20.27 -12.50
C ASP A 198 -12.40 -19.80 -12.87
N PRO A 199 -11.34 -20.62 -12.72
CA PRO A 199 -11.34 -22.07 -12.49
C PRO A 199 -11.15 -22.54 -11.03
N TYR A 200 -11.26 -21.66 -10.04
CA TYR A 200 -10.89 -21.93 -8.65
C TYR A 200 -12.08 -22.21 -7.73
N GLN A 201 -11.90 -23.17 -6.83
CA GLN A 201 -12.81 -23.48 -5.73
C GLN A 201 -12.83 -22.36 -4.66
N PRO A 202 -13.99 -22.05 -4.06
CA PRO A 202 -14.14 -21.01 -3.05
C PRO A 202 -13.07 -21.05 -1.95
N ARG A 203 -12.54 -19.87 -1.60
CA ARG A 203 -11.68 -19.66 -0.42
C ARG A 203 -12.24 -18.52 0.41
N THR A 204 -12.44 -18.73 1.71
CA THR A 204 -13.05 -17.68 2.55
C THR A 204 -12.15 -16.45 2.67
N PRO A 205 -12.70 -15.23 2.81
CA PRO A 205 -11.90 -14.04 3.06
C PRO A 205 -10.99 -14.17 4.29
N LYS A 206 -11.47 -14.84 5.33
CA LYS A 206 -10.72 -15.11 6.57
C LYS A 206 -9.44 -15.90 6.29
N ASP A 207 -9.48 -16.86 5.38
CA ASP A 207 -8.31 -17.68 5.02
C ASP A 207 -7.33 -16.93 4.11
N SER A 208 -7.76 -15.81 3.51
CA SER A 208 -6.98 -15.01 2.56
C SER A 208 -6.33 -13.77 3.18
N VAL A 209 -6.90 -13.14 4.21
CA VAL A 209 -6.34 -11.92 4.82
C VAL A 209 -4.94 -12.09 5.42
N GLY A 210 -4.58 -13.31 5.84
CA GLY A 210 -3.26 -13.62 6.43
C GLY A 210 -2.23 -14.16 5.44
N ARG A 211 -2.49 -14.11 4.12
CA ARG A 211 -1.57 -14.63 3.11
C ARG A 211 -0.30 -13.79 3.03
N ALA A 212 0.79 -14.42 2.61
CA ALA A 212 2.09 -13.78 2.51
C ALA A 212 2.08 -12.55 1.58
N SER A 213 1.28 -12.54 0.51
CA SER A 213 1.13 -11.36 -0.35
C SER A 213 0.60 -10.13 0.39
N VAL A 214 -0.38 -10.29 1.29
CA VAL A 214 -0.95 -9.20 2.09
C VAL A 214 0.09 -8.68 3.07
N THR A 215 0.74 -9.58 3.80
CA THR A 215 1.68 -9.20 4.86
C THR A 215 2.96 -8.62 4.27
N GLN A 216 3.39 -9.11 3.11
CA GLN A 216 4.56 -8.57 2.41
C GLN A 216 4.35 -7.14 1.86
N MET A 217 3.11 -6.72 1.58
CA MET A 217 2.86 -5.31 1.25
C MET A 217 3.09 -4.37 2.44
N GLN A 218 2.94 -4.86 3.67
CA GLN A 218 3.36 -4.11 4.85
C GLN A 218 4.89 -3.97 4.89
N VAL A 219 5.66 -4.95 4.39
CA VAL A 219 7.13 -4.87 4.26
C VAL A 219 7.48 -3.71 3.34
N LEU A 220 6.86 -3.68 2.17
CA LEU A 220 7.04 -2.60 1.19
C LEU A 220 6.77 -1.25 1.84
N GLY A 221 5.61 -1.08 2.50
CA GLY A 221 5.27 0.16 3.19
C GLY A 221 6.28 0.55 4.29
N SER A 222 6.86 -0.43 5.00
CA SER A 222 7.91 -0.18 6.01
C SER A 222 9.21 0.32 5.38
N ILE A 223 9.70 -0.37 4.34
CA ILE A 223 10.93 -0.01 3.63
C ILE A 223 10.79 1.38 3.02
N PHE A 224 9.69 1.69 2.33
CA PHE A 224 9.49 3.02 1.75
C PHE A 224 9.37 4.12 2.82
N ARG A 225 8.68 3.87 3.94
CA ARG A 225 8.59 4.85 5.04
C ARG A 225 9.92 5.11 5.76
N SER A 226 10.89 4.21 5.64
CA SER A 226 12.26 4.51 6.09
C SER A 226 12.99 5.54 5.25
N GLN A 227 12.49 5.79 4.04
CA GLN A 227 13.04 6.75 3.10
C GLN A 227 12.10 7.95 2.99
N ARG A 228 12.59 9.07 2.44
CA ARG A 228 11.72 10.17 1.99
C ARG A 228 11.06 9.77 0.67
N TRP A 229 10.19 8.76 0.73
CA TRP A 229 9.66 8.09 -0.46
C TRP A 229 8.90 9.05 -1.40
N TRP A 230 8.25 10.07 -0.86
CA TRP A 230 7.54 11.08 -1.65
C TRP A 230 8.48 11.99 -2.47
N TRP A 231 9.79 11.94 -2.25
CA TRP A 231 10.82 12.62 -3.04
C TRP A 231 11.62 11.66 -3.93
N LEU A 232 11.28 10.38 -3.98
CA LEU A 232 11.94 9.45 -4.89
C LEU A 232 11.52 9.74 -6.34
N ALA A 233 12.52 9.92 -7.21
CA ALA A 233 12.34 10.05 -8.64
C ALA A 233 13.07 8.92 -9.37
N PRO A 234 12.42 8.22 -10.33
CA PRO A 234 13.07 7.13 -11.06
C PRO A 234 14.22 7.62 -11.93
N THR A 235 15.31 6.85 -11.92
CA THR A 235 16.58 7.14 -12.60
C THR A 235 17.09 5.91 -13.35
N PRO A 236 16.31 5.33 -14.29
CA PRO A 236 16.63 4.04 -14.90
C PRO A 236 18.01 3.99 -15.57
N ALA A 237 18.48 5.10 -16.12
CA ALA A 237 19.81 5.24 -16.72
C ALA A 237 20.97 5.01 -15.73
N GLN A 238 20.72 5.05 -14.41
CA GLN A 238 21.73 4.77 -13.40
C GLN A 238 22.12 3.28 -13.36
N ILE A 239 21.27 2.38 -13.87
CA ILE A 239 21.56 0.94 -13.90
C ILE A 239 22.30 0.59 -15.19
N ILE A 240 23.53 0.11 -15.07
CA ILE A 240 24.39 -0.18 -16.22
C ILE A 240 24.14 -1.58 -16.79
N ASN A 241 23.84 -2.55 -15.92
CA ASN A 241 23.60 -3.94 -16.31
C ASN A 241 22.10 -4.28 -16.43
N ASN A 242 21.30 -3.35 -16.96
CA ASN A 242 19.86 -3.53 -17.18
C ASN A 242 19.54 -3.41 -18.67
N ALA A 243 20.02 -4.39 -19.45
CA ALA A 243 19.89 -4.37 -20.89
C ALA A 243 18.43 -4.23 -21.33
N ALA A 244 18.21 -3.48 -22.41
CA ALA A 244 16.91 -3.45 -23.06
C ALA A 244 16.50 -4.87 -23.48
N ASP A 245 15.24 -5.20 -23.30
CA ASP A 245 14.67 -6.49 -23.69
C ASP A 245 13.64 -6.29 -24.80
N PRO A 246 14.08 -6.04 -26.05
CA PRO A 246 13.18 -5.81 -27.18
C PRO A 246 12.37 -7.06 -27.56
N THR A 247 12.82 -8.24 -27.14
CA THR A 247 12.12 -9.52 -27.36
C THR A 247 11.04 -9.82 -26.31
N CYS A 248 11.04 -9.06 -25.22
CA CYS A 248 10.11 -9.19 -24.10
C CYS A 248 10.07 -10.60 -23.48
N GLN A 249 11.25 -11.22 -23.39
CA GLN A 249 11.44 -12.55 -22.78
C GLN A 249 11.94 -12.46 -21.33
N SER A 250 12.40 -11.30 -20.89
CA SER A 250 13.06 -11.06 -19.60
C SER A 250 12.62 -9.78 -18.91
N GLN A 251 11.45 -9.23 -19.24
CA GLN A 251 10.85 -8.06 -18.57
C GLN A 251 10.72 -8.25 -17.05
N HIS A 252 10.43 -9.47 -16.62
CA HIS A 252 10.40 -9.81 -15.19
C HIS A 252 11.77 -9.70 -14.50
N LEU A 253 12.88 -9.66 -15.22
CA LEU A 253 14.23 -9.46 -14.67
C LEU A 253 14.71 -8.00 -14.76
N GLN A 254 13.88 -7.10 -15.30
CA GLN A 254 14.24 -5.68 -15.39
C GLN A 254 14.29 -5.08 -13.99
N MET A 255 15.44 -4.50 -13.67
CA MET A 255 15.66 -3.80 -12.40
C MET A 255 15.12 -2.37 -12.49
N VAL A 256 14.80 -1.78 -11.33
CA VAL A 256 14.35 -0.38 -11.23
C VAL A 256 15.09 0.34 -10.13
N VAL A 257 15.32 1.63 -10.31
CA VAL A 257 16.02 2.49 -9.34
C VAL A 257 15.39 3.87 -9.30
N SER A 258 15.23 4.37 -8.08
CA SER A 258 14.83 5.74 -7.81
C SER A 258 15.80 6.40 -6.85
N ARG A 259 15.95 7.71 -6.99
CA ARG A 259 16.79 8.53 -6.14
C ARG A 259 15.99 9.70 -5.58
N ASP A 260 16.23 10.00 -4.31
CA ASP A 260 15.69 11.18 -3.66
C ASP A 260 16.15 12.45 -4.38
N LEU A 261 15.23 13.39 -4.58
CA LEU A 261 15.51 14.72 -5.14
C LEU A 261 16.54 15.51 -4.31
N THR A 262 16.73 15.26 -3.01
CA THR A 262 17.87 15.83 -2.25
C THR A 262 19.22 15.21 -2.57
N ARG A 263 19.24 14.08 -3.30
CA ARG A 263 20.42 13.25 -3.59
C ARG A 263 21.05 12.62 -2.35
N ARG A 264 20.28 12.41 -1.28
CA ARG A 264 20.76 11.80 -0.03
C ARG A 264 20.37 10.32 0.12
N SER A 265 19.47 9.80 -0.71
CA SER A 265 19.19 8.37 -0.75
C SER A 265 18.84 7.86 -2.14
N THR A 266 19.11 6.58 -2.36
CA THR A 266 18.80 5.84 -3.58
C THR A 266 18.24 4.48 -3.19
N MET A 267 17.17 4.07 -3.87
CA MET A 267 16.54 2.77 -3.67
C MET A 267 16.42 2.04 -4.99
N ALA A 268 16.88 0.79 -5.05
CA ALA A 268 16.81 -0.07 -6.22
C ALA A 268 16.17 -1.41 -5.86
N TYR A 269 15.41 -1.98 -6.80
CA TYR A 269 14.82 -3.30 -6.67
C TYR A 269 15.42 -4.24 -7.71
N LEU A 270 15.87 -5.40 -7.23
CA LEU A 270 16.42 -6.49 -8.03
C LEU A 270 15.46 -7.69 -7.92
N PRO A 271 14.80 -8.11 -9.01
CA PRO A 271 13.90 -9.27 -9.00
C PRO A 271 14.62 -10.61 -8.73
N ASP A 272 15.34 -11.17 -9.70
CA ASP A 272 16.10 -12.43 -9.52
C ASP A 272 17.52 -12.32 -10.10
N ASN A 273 17.99 -11.07 -10.23
CA ASN A 273 19.30 -10.78 -10.78
C ASN A 273 20.39 -11.13 -9.75
N ALA A 274 21.52 -11.64 -10.24
CA ALA A 274 22.66 -11.98 -9.39
C ALA A 274 23.33 -10.73 -8.76
N ALA A 275 23.22 -9.57 -9.43
CA ALA A 275 23.79 -8.30 -8.97
C ALA A 275 23.13 -7.11 -9.71
N ILE A 276 23.28 -5.92 -9.14
CA ILE A 276 23.01 -4.64 -9.82
C ILE A 276 24.31 -3.84 -9.95
N GLN A 277 24.52 -3.23 -11.11
CA GLN A 277 25.62 -2.29 -11.35
C GLN A 277 25.04 -0.88 -11.48
N LEU A 278 25.47 0.01 -10.59
CA LEU A 278 25.01 1.38 -10.54
C LEU A 278 26.14 2.34 -10.88
N GLN A 279 25.87 3.31 -11.75
CA GLN A 279 26.75 4.46 -11.95
C GLN A 279 26.55 5.47 -10.83
N LEU A 280 27.61 5.74 -10.07
CA LEU A 280 27.61 6.56 -8.85
C LEU A 280 28.69 7.66 -8.96
N THR A 281 28.44 8.64 -9.82
CA THR A 281 29.38 9.75 -10.05
C THR A 281 29.69 10.50 -8.74
N SER A 282 30.92 10.98 -8.59
CA SER A 282 31.36 11.70 -7.38
C SER A 282 30.56 12.97 -7.09
N THR A 283 30.01 13.62 -8.12
CA THR A 283 29.11 14.78 -7.99
C THR A 283 27.79 14.44 -7.32
N LEU A 284 27.28 13.23 -7.53
CA LEU A 284 25.99 12.78 -7.02
C LEU A 284 26.13 11.92 -5.76
N TYR A 285 27.26 11.23 -5.62
CA TYR A 285 27.60 10.34 -4.52
C TYR A 285 28.99 10.67 -3.97
N PRO A 286 29.17 11.86 -3.38
CA PRO A 286 30.47 12.29 -2.86
C PRO A 286 30.95 11.34 -1.76
N SER A 287 32.24 11.00 -1.79
CA SER A 287 32.89 10.10 -0.84
C SER A 287 32.18 8.74 -0.70
N PHE A 288 31.60 8.21 -1.80
CA PHE A 288 30.81 6.97 -1.80
C PHE A 288 31.53 5.77 -1.16
N THR A 289 32.84 5.65 -1.39
CA THR A 289 33.67 4.56 -0.87
C THR A 289 33.93 4.62 0.64
N THR A 290 33.59 5.73 1.29
CA THR A 290 33.77 5.91 2.74
C THR A 290 32.52 5.47 3.53
N THR A 291 32.58 5.61 4.86
CA THR A 291 31.45 5.38 5.79
C THR A 291 30.36 6.45 5.69
N ARG A 292 30.57 7.52 4.89
CA ARG A 292 29.53 8.51 4.58
C ARG A 292 28.27 7.87 3.99
N TRP A 293 28.41 6.79 3.23
CA TRP A 293 27.27 6.13 2.61
C TRP A 293 27.01 4.78 3.26
N SER A 294 25.83 4.64 3.86
CA SER A 294 25.26 3.35 4.24
C SER A 294 24.80 2.61 2.98
N LYS A 295 25.02 1.28 2.96
CA LYS A 295 24.83 0.42 1.78
C LYS A 295 24.18 -0.88 2.26
N LEU A 296 22.85 -0.95 2.14
CA LEU A 296 22.05 -1.97 2.81
C LEU A 296 21.10 -2.65 1.83
N PHE A 297 21.02 -3.97 1.90
CA PHE A 297 19.97 -4.75 1.26
C PHE A 297 18.89 -5.11 2.27
N TYR A 298 17.64 -4.87 1.89
CA TYR A 298 16.44 -5.24 2.64
C TYR A 298 15.78 -6.46 2.00
N ASN A 299 15.34 -7.41 2.84
CA ASN A 299 14.59 -8.57 2.40
C ASN A 299 13.10 -8.19 2.25
N PRO A 300 12.55 -8.13 1.02
CA PRO A 300 11.17 -7.71 0.78
C PRO A 300 10.11 -8.71 1.27
N ARG A 301 10.50 -9.91 1.71
CA ARG A 301 9.57 -10.94 2.24
C ARG A 301 9.30 -10.77 3.72
N THR A 302 10.31 -10.34 4.47
CA THR A 302 10.30 -10.39 5.93
C THR A 302 10.50 -9.02 6.57
N GLY A 303 11.08 -8.07 5.84
CA GLY A 303 11.49 -6.77 6.40
C GLY A 303 12.51 -6.90 7.53
N GLY A 304 13.14 -8.07 7.71
CA GLY A 304 14.12 -8.32 8.76
C GLY A 304 15.35 -7.41 8.68
N SER A 305 16.29 -7.59 9.61
CA SER A 305 17.50 -6.75 9.68
C SER A 305 18.21 -6.66 8.32
N PRO A 306 18.51 -5.44 7.84
CA PRO A 306 19.16 -5.28 6.56
C PRO A 306 20.56 -5.88 6.55
N VAL A 307 20.97 -6.35 5.38
CA VAL A 307 22.29 -6.94 5.13
C VAL A 307 23.20 -5.86 4.55
N ALA A 308 24.32 -5.58 5.20
CA ALA A 308 25.34 -4.68 4.66
C ALA A 308 26.00 -5.30 3.43
N VAL A 309 26.27 -4.47 2.40
CA VAL A 309 26.96 -4.91 1.19
C VAL A 309 28.22 -4.07 0.96
N THR A 310 29.31 -4.77 0.64
CA THR A 310 30.54 -4.15 0.12
C THR A 310 30.50 -4.20 -1.40
N PRO A 311 30.28 -3.07 -2.09
CA PRO A 311 30.30 -3.04 -3.55
C PRO A 311 31.73 -3.14 -4.08
N THR A 312 31.88 -3.67 -5.30
CA THR A 312 33.15 -3.70 -6.02
C THR A 312 33.12 -2.76 -7.21
N LEU A 313 34.16 -1.96 -7.43
CA LEU A 313 34.29 -1.15 -8.63
C LEU A 313 34.34 -2.06 -9.87
N VAL A 314 33.56 -1.76 -10.90
CA VAL A 314 33.55 -2.51 -12.15
C VAL A 314 34.82 -2.18 -12.93
N SER A 315 35.53 -3.21 -13.39
CA SER A 315 36.78 -3.07 -14.14
C SER A 315 36.64 -2.13 -15.33
N GLY A 316 37.61 -1.24 -15.52
CA GLY A 316 37.60 -0.25 -16.60
C GLY A 316 36.69 0.96 -16.38
N THR A 317 36.08 1.10 -15.20
CA THR A 317 35.24 2.25 -14.84
C THR A 317 35.80 2.99 -13.62
N THR A 318 35.40 4.24 -13.42
CA THR A 318 35.80 5.05 -12.25
C THR A 318 34.66 5.24 -11.24
N ASP A 319 33.42 5.00 -11.66
CA ASP A 319 32.22 5.32 -10.90
C ASP A 319 31.11 4.26 -10.99
N VAL A 320 31.34 3.13 -11.65
CA VAL A 320 30.34 2.04 -11.72
C VAL A 320 30.65 0.99 -10.67
N TYR A 321 29.69 0.78 -9.77
CA TYR A 321 29.84 -0.16 -8.65
C TYR A 321 28.88 -1.34 -8.81
N ASN A 322 29.43 -2.54 -8.66
CA ASN A 322 28.68 -3.79 -8.64
C ASN A 322 28.27 -4.14 -7.21
N PHE A 323 26.98 -4.36 -7.01
CA PHE A 323 26.38 -4.79 -5.76
C PHE A 323 25.89 -6.23 -5.93
N PRO A 324 26.65 -7.23 -5.45
CA PRO A 324 26.21 -8.61 -5.51
C PRO A 324 24.97 -8.80 -4.63
N ARG A 325 23.98 -9.53 -5.14
CA ARG A 325 22.80 -9.91 -4.36
C ARG A 325 23.26 -10.72 -3.13
N PRO A 326 22.71 -10.46 -1.93
CA PRO A 326 22.99 -11.29 -0.76
C PRO A 326 22.64 -12.75 -0.99
N SER A 327 23.39 -13.65 -0.35
CA SER A 327 22.97 -15.04 -0.22
C SER A 327 21.73 -15.13 0.67
N CYS A 328 20.92 -16.14 0.42
CA CYS A 328 19.70 -16.37 1.16
C CYS A 328 19.61 -17.84 1.57
N SER A 329 19.39 -18.10 2.86
CA SER A 329 19.07 -19.41 3.41
C SER A 329 17.58 -19.49 3.76
N GLY A 330 16.90 -20.61 3.47
CA GLY A 330 15.49 -20.82 3.85
C GLY A 330 14.47 -20.25 2.85
N SER A 331 13.64 -19.28 3.28
CA SER A 331 12.42 -18.79 2.61
C SER A 331 12.62 -18.11 1.24
N CYS A 332 13.83 -18.08 0.70
CA CYS A 332 14.17 -17.57 -0.63
C CYS A 332 14.44 -18.69 -1.66
N ASN A 333 14.25 -19.96 -1.28
CA ASN A 333 14.19 -21.09 -2.21
C ASN A 333 12.78 -21.29 -2.79
N GLY A 334 11.94 -20.25 -2.79
CA GLY A 334 10.60 -20.30 -3.34
C GLY A 334 10.61 -20.63 -4.84
N GLN A 335 9.55 -21.27 -5.30
CA GLN A 335 9.36 -21.57 -6.73
C GLN A 335 9.47 -20.29 -7.58
N ASN A 336 9.97 -20.41 -8.82
CA ASN A 336 9.96 -19.35 -9.83
C ASN A 336 10.84 -18.11 -9.56
N GLY A 337 11.95 -18.25 -8.83
CA GLY A 337 12.95 -17.18 -8.70
C GLY A 337 12.62 -16.14 -7.64
N ASP A 338 11.95 -16.53 -6.56
CA ASP A 338 11.71 -15.71 -5.37
C ASP A 338 13.02 -15.41 -4.61
N ARG A 339 13.86 -14.57 -5.21
CA ARG A 339 15.16 -14.15 -4.66
C ARG A 339 15.37 -12.65 -4.83
N ASP A 340 14.28 -11.89 -4.78
CA ASP A 340 14.26 -10.43 -4.81
C ASP A 340 14.83 -9.76 -3.57
N TRP A 341 15.46 -8.61 -3.82
CA TRP A 341 16.08 -7.75 -2.81
C TRP A 341 15.90 -6.28 -3.16
N VAL A 342 15.88 -5.45 -2.12
CA VAL A 342 15.85 -3.99 -2.25
C VAL A 342 17.17 -3.43 -1.75
N LEU A 343 17.95 -2.79 -2.63
CA LEU A 343 19.15 -2.04 -2.25
C LEU A 343 18.74 -0.63 -1.82
N VAL A 344 19.26 -0.16 -0.70
CA VAL A 344 19.13 1.23 -0.24
C VAL A 344 20.52 1.78 0.05
N LEU A 345 20.81 2.92 -0.58
CA LEU A 345 22.00 3.73 -0.31
C LEU A 345 21.55 4.99 0.41
N THR A 346 22.23 5.37 1.49
CA THR A 346 21.86 6.56 2.28
C THR A 346 23.11 7.32 2.70
N ASP A 347 23.15 8.62 2.44
CA ASP A 347 24.16 9.54 2.96
C ASP A 347 23.92 9.74 4.46
N THR A 348 24.80 9.23 5.31
CA THR A 348 24.68 9.26 6.77
C THR A 348 24.81 10.67 7.34
N THR A 349 25.30 11.63 6.56
CA THR A 349 25.30 13.06 6.93
C THR A 349 23.93 13.72 6.78
N ALA A 350 22.94 13.02 6.22
CA ALA A 350 21.56 13.49 6.07
C ALA A 350 20.75 13.54 7.37
N GLY A 351 21.34 13.12 8.49
CA GLY A 351 20.62 12.75 9.70
C GLY A 351 20.13 11.31 9.62
N ALA A 352 19.70 10.76 10.76
CA ALA A 352 19.13 9.42 10.80
C ALA A 352 17.88 9.34 9.88
N PRO A 353 17.58 8.16 9.30
CA PRO A 353 16.32 7.94 8.62
C PRO A 353 15.14 8.44 9.48
N LEU A 354 14.14 9.09 8.87
CA LEU A 354 12.93 9.54 9.58
C LEU A 354 12.22 8.39 10.30
N TRP A 355 12.47 7.16 9.83
CA TRP A 355 12.05 5.93 10.45
C TRP A 355 13.09 4.85 10.14
N SER A 356 13.55 4.09 11.13
CA SER A 356 14.32 2.88 10.84
C SER A 356 13.34 1.78 10.43
N PRO A 357 13.50 1.14 9.27
CA PRO A 357 12.73 -0.04 8.90
C PRO A 357 13.31 -1.18 9.75
N GLY A 358 12.92 -1.20 11.03
CA GLY A 358 13.14 -2.36 11.88
C GLY A 358 12.35 -3.56 11.34
N PRO A 359 12.61 -4.77 11.87
CA PRO A 359 11.78 -5.93 11.56
C PRO A 359 10.32 -5.52 11.75
N MET A 360 9.49 -5.87 10.77
CA MET A 360 8.10 -5.47 10.80
C MET A 360 7.50 -5.85 12.13
N ALA A 361 6.95 -4.82 12.73
CA ALA A 361 6.47 -4.87 14.07
C ALA A 361 5.20 -5.71 14.15
N ASN A 362 5.04 -6.47 15.22
CA ASN A 362 3.75 -7.08 15.54
C ASN A 362 2.65 -6.00 15.53
N SER A 363 1.47 -6.32 15.02
CA SER A 363 0.29 -5.45 15.07
C SER A 363 -0.70 -5.95 16.10
N LEU A 364 -1.47 -5.07 16.73
CA LEU A 364 -2.59 -5.43 17.60
C LEU A 364 -3.89 -5.08 16.88
N GLN A 365 -4.63 -6.08 16.42
CA GLN A 365 -5.97 -5.86 15.87
C GLN A 365 -6.99 -5.84 17.01
N THR A 366 -7.94 -4.92 16.97
CA THR A 366 -8.94 -4.73 18.05
C THR A 366 -10.35 -4.73 17.51
N TRP A 367 -11.29 -5.31 18.25
CA TRP A 367 -12.70 -5.35 17.88
C TRP A 367 -13.59 -5.31 19.12
N SER A 368 -14.87 -5.00 18.92
CA SER A 368 -15.87 -5.07 19.97
C SER A 368 -16.52 -6.46 20.01
N VAL A 369 -16.72 -7.01 21.20
CA VAL A 369 -17.43 -8.28 21.43
C VAL A 369 -18.68 -7.99 22.24
N TYR A 370 -19.82 -8.50 21.78
CA TYR A 370 -21.08 -8.41 22.51
C TYR A 370 -21.26 -9.65 23.40
N ASP A 371 -21.48 -9.44 24.69
CA ASP A 371 -21.81 -10.48 25.66
C ASP A 371 -23.35 -10.52 25.85
N PRO A 372 -24.03 -11.59 25.40
CA PRO A 372 -25.48 -11.71 25.54
C PRO A 372 -25.98 -11.82 26.99
N ALA A 373 -25.13 -12.30 27.93
CA ALA A 373 -25.53 -12.56 29.30
C ALA A 373 -25.75 -11.26 30.10
N ASN A 374 -24.91 -10.25 29.85
CA ASN A 374 -25.03 -8.93 30.47
C ASN A 374 -25.49 -7.84 29.48
N ARG A 375 -25.65 -8.17 28.19
CA ARG A 375 -26.04 -7.26 27.11
C ARG A 375 -25.10 -6.08 26.95
N ARG A 376 -23.78 -6.30 27.06
CA ARG A 376 -22.75 -5.25 26.98
C ARG A 376 -21.68 -5.58 25.96
N TRP A 377 -21.01 -4.52 25.50
CA TRP A 377 -19.86 -4.61 24.62
C TRP A 377 -18.56 -4.48 25.40
N SER A 378 -17.58 -5.34 25.10
CA SER A 378 -16.19 -5.27 25.57
C SER A 378 -15.24 -5.10 24.39
N ILE A 379 -14.01 -4.67 24.69
CA ILE A 379 -12.95 -4.56 23.70
C ILE A 379 -12.03 -5.76 23.82
N HIS A 380 -11.83 -6.41 22.70
CA HIS A 380 -10.92 -7.53 22.53
C HIS A 380 -9.84 -7.19 21.53
N GLY A 381 -8.78 -7.98 21.51
CA GLY A 381 -7.74 -7.85 20.50
C GLY A 381 -6.85 -9.06 20.39
N GLN A 382 -6.05 -9.10 19.35
CA GLN A 382 -5.07 -10.16 19.12
C GLN A 382 -3.83 -9.58 18.46
N ILE A 383 -2.67 -10.02 18.95
CA ILE A 383 -1.39 -9.61 18.38
C ILE A 383 -1.06 -10.56 17.24
N PHE A 384 -0.72 -9.98 16.10
CA PHE A 384 -0.23 -10.66 14.91
C PHE A 384 1.21 -10.27 14.67
N ASP A 385 2.05 -11.23 14.28
CA ASP A 385 3.42 -10.92 13.88
C ASP A 385 3.47 -10.22 12.53
N ALA A 386 4.69 -9.86 12.12
CA ALA A 386 5.03 -9.31 10.80
C ALA A 386 4.41 -10.06 9.62
N THR A 387 4.18 -11.37 9.77
CA THR A 387 3.68 -12.26 8.72
C THR A 387 2.17 -12.44 8.78
N GLY A 388 1.49 -11.75 9.69
CA GLY A 388 0.04 -11.84 9.88
C GLY A 388 -0.38 -13.11 10.63
N LYS A 389 0.56 -13.84 11.24
CA LYS A 389 0.24 -14.99 12.08
C LYS A 389 -0.09 -14.51 13.49
N PRO A 390 -1.14 -15.05 14.13
CA PRO A 390 -1.44 -14.72 15.52
C PRO A 390 -0.31 -15.17 16.45
N VAL A 391 0.20 -14.23 17.25
CA VAL A 391 1.19 -14.45 18.31
C VAL A 391 0.51 -14.73 19.63
N THR A 392 -0.68 -14.16 19.84
CA THR A 392 -1.50 -14.38 21.04
C THR A 392 -2.81 -15.08 20.67
N GLY A 393 -3.51 -15.59 21.68
CA GLY A 393 -4.94 -15.83 21.58
C GLY A 393 -5.74 -14.52 21.61
N ASP A 394 -7.05 -14.65 21.78
CA ASP A 394 -7.95 -13.52 22.04
C ASP A 394 -7.62 -12.88 23.41
N LEU A 395 -7.36 -11.58 23.40
CA LEU A 395 -7.04 -10.77 24.56
C LEU A 395 -8.28 -9.97 24.95
N ALA A 396 -8.86 -10.26 26.11
CA ALA A 396 -9.88 -9.39 26.71
C ALA A 396 -9.21 -8.10 27.22
N LEU A 397 -9.09 -7.10 26.34
CA LEU A 397 -8.44 -5.82 26.63
C LEU A 397 -9.25 -5.02 27.65
N THR A 398 -10.57 -5.17 27.63
CA THR A 398 -11.46 -4.67 28.66
C THR A 398 -12.36 -5.77 29.19
N ARG A 399 -13.04 -5.50 30.31
CA ARG A 399 -14.11 -6.37 30.83
C ARG A 399 -15.45 -5.70 30.53
N ALA A 400 -16.50 -6.50 30.36
CA ALA A 400 -17.85 -5.96 30.38
C ALA A 400 -18.08 -5.29 31.75
N THR A 401 -18.15 -3.97 31.75
CA THR A 401 -18.49 -3.17 32.93
C THR A 401 -19.94 -2.68 32.79
N LYS A 402 -20.42 -1.79 33.66
CA LYS A 402 -21.73 -1.14 33.44
C LYS A 402 -21.77 -0.35 32.13
N ALA A 403 -20.62 0.06 31.62
CA ALA A 403 -20.47 0.88 30.42
C ALA A 403 -20.37 0.07 29.13
N GLU A 404 -21.04 0.55 28.08
CA GLU A 404 -20.87 0.02 26.72
C GLU A 404 -19.53 0.46 26.15
N GLN A 405 -18.74 -0.48 25.63
CA GLN A 405 -17.42 -0.17 25.08
C GLN A 405 -17.32 -0.54 23.60
N ARG A 406 -17.09 0.45 22.74
CA ARG A 406 -17.24 0.31 21.28
C ARG A 406 -16.12 1.01 20.51
N LEU A 407 -16.02 0.66 19.22
CA LEU A 407 -15.15 1.30 18.23
C LEU A 407 -13.68 1.42 18.66
N PRO A 408 -13.03 0.31 19.03
CA PRO A 408 -11.65 0.36 19.44
C PRO A 408 -10.74 0.66 18.26
N GLN A 409 -9.72 1.46 18.49
CA GLN A 409 -8.59 1.68 17.58
C GLN A 409 -7.29 1.40 18.33
N SER A 410 -6.26 0.98 17.60
CA SER A 410 -4.95 0.71 18.17
C SER A 410 -3.84 1.36 17.34
N SER A 411 -2.76 1.75 18.00
CA SER A 411 -1.52 2.17 17.34
C SER A 411 -0.32 1.63 18.10
N ARG A 412 0.73 1.24 17.36
CA ARG A 412 1.96 0.70 17.97
C ARG A 412 2.99 1.81 18.16
N GLY A 413 3.55 1.89 19.37
CA GLY A 413 4.71 2.70 19.69
C GLY A 413 6.03 2.12 19.14
N ASN A 414 7.08 2.94 19.17
CA ASN A 414 8.41 2.52 18.73
C ASN A 414 9.07 1.51 19.70
N ASP A 415 8.65 1.52 20.97
CA ASP A 415 9.07 0.58 22.02
C ASP A 415 8.41 -0.82 21.89
N GLY A 416 7.47 -0.94 20.96
CA GLY A 416 6.72 -2.17 20.68
C GLY A 416 5.44 -2.35 21.48
N ASN A 417 5.13 -1.41 22.37
CA ASN A 417 3.85 -1.37 23.05
C ASN A 417 2.76 -0.80 22.13
N PHE A 418 1.51 -1.00 22.50
CA PHE A 418 0.35 -0.52 21.76
C PHE A 418 -0.47 0.42 22.63
N PHE A 419 -0.97 1.50 22.05
CA PHE A 419 -2.02 2.30 22.67
C PHE A 419 -3.35 1.95 22.03
N VAL A 420 -4.29 1.45 22.83
CA VAL A 420 -5.65 1.14 22.41
C VAL A 420 -6.57 2.20 22.98
N VAL A 421 -7.41 2.79 22.13
CA VAL A 421 -8.44 3.78 22.50
C VAL A 421 -9.80 3.26 22.09
N TRP A 422 -10.84 3.59 22.85
CA TRP A 422 -12.21 3.16 22.58
C TRP A 422 -13.22 4.13 23.20
N GLU A 423 -14.46 4.05 22.72
CA GLU A 423 -15.60 4.74 23.32
C GLU A 423 -16.12 3.95 24.51
N ALA A 424 -16.40 4.62 25.62
CA ALA A 424 -17.09 4.02 26.76
C ALA A 424 -18.26 4.90 27.24
N GLU A 425 -19.48 4.36 27.20
CA GLU A 425 -20.68 5.06 27.68
C GLU A 425 -20.87 4.87 29.19
N GLY A 426 -20.92 5.95 29.98
CA GLY A 426 -21.28 5.88 31.40
C GLY A 426 -20.18 5.47 32.38
N LEU A 427 -18.89 5.63 32.04
CA LEU A 427 -17.77 5.50 32.99
C LEU A 427 -17.38 6.81 33.68
N ASP A 428 -17.74 7.96 33.12
CA ASP A 428 -17.44 9.32 33.62
C ASP A 428 -18.67 10.06 34.17
N GLY A 429 -19.86 9.45 34.09
CA GLY A 429 -21.12 10.07 34.53
C GLY A 429 -21.89 10.76 33.40
N ASP A 430 -21.31 10.87 32.19
CA ASP A 430 -21.90 11.48 31.01
C ASP A 430 -22.13 10.48 29.85
N ALA A 431 -22.81 10.97 28.80
CA ALA A 431 -23.39 10.17 27.73
C ALA A 431 -22.39 9.42 26.81
N SER A 432 -21.08 9.72 26.80
CA SER A 432 -20.00 8.93 26.14
C SER A 432 -18.61 9.54 26.42
N GLY A 433 -17.74 8.83 27.14
CA GLY A 433 -16.33 9.21 27.36
C GLY A 433 -15.37 8.40 26.48
N LEU A 434 -14.17 8.94 26.22
CA LEU A 434 -13.11 8.21 25.51
C LEU A 434 -12.09 7.66 26.51
N PHE A 435 -11.78 6.38 26.39
CA PHE A 435 -10.83 5.71 27.25
C PHE A 435 -9.69 5.12 26.43
N GLY A 436 -8.55 4.95 27.09
CA GLY A 436 -7.38 4.35 26.49
C GLY A 436 -6.60 3.51 27.48
N ARG A 437 -5.80 2.59 26.95
CA ARG A 437 -4.88 1.77 27.74
C ARG A 437 -3.68 1.35 26.91
N LEU A 438 -2.51 1.36 27.54
CA LEU A 438 -1.31 0.74 26.98
C LEU A 438 -1.33 -0.78 27.14
N ILE A 439 -0.99 -1.47 26.06
CA ILE A 439 -0.83 -2.92 25.98
C ILE A 439 0.62 -3.21 25.62
N GLY A 440 1.26 -4.09 26.37
CA GLY A 440 2.65 -4.47 26.14
C GLY A 440 2.81 -5.25 24.85
N ALA A 441 4.05 -5.33 24.34
CA ALA A 441 4.37 -6.11 23.15
C ALA A 441 3.95 -7.59 23.21
N SER A 442 3.79 -8.15 24.43
CA SER A 442 3.31 -9.51 24.69
C SER A 442 1.77 -9.64 24.80
N GLY A 443 1.04 -8.54 24.73
CA GLY A 443 -0.42 -8.49 24.92
C GLY A 443 -0.86 -8.22 26.35
N ALA A 444 0.06 -8.13 27.31
CA ALA A 444 -0.27 -7.83 28.69
C ALA A 444 -0.62 -6.33 28.88
N PRO A 445 -1.74 -6.00 29.55
CA PRO A 445 -2.03 -4.62 29.95
C PRO A 445 -0.90 -3.99 30.78
N LEU A 446 -0.46 -2.78 30.42
CA LEU A 446 0.58 -2.03 31.16
C LEU A 446 -0.01 -1.07 32.21
N GLY A 447 -1.30 -1.18 32.49
CA GLY A 447 -1.99 -0.33 33.44
C GLY A 447 -3.51 -0.47 33.36
N LYS A 448 -4.22 0.30 34.20
CA LYS A 448 -5.67 0.46 34.11
C LYS A 448 -6.03 1.36 32.91
N PRO A 449 -7.26 1.28 32.38
CA PRO A 449 -7.76 2.29 31.47
C PRO A 449 -7.72 3.67 32.12
N PHE A 450 -7.48 4.70 31.32
CA PHE A 450 -7.57 6.10 31.71
C PHE A 450 -8.37 6.88 30.67
N GLN A 451 -8.92 8.02 31.07
CA GLN A 451 -9.71 8.86 30.20
C GLN A 451 -8.81 9.63 29.23
N VAL A 452 -9.15 9.57 27.94
CA VAL A 452 -8.40 10.17 26.84
C VAL A 452 -8.86 11.61 26.60
N ASN A 453 -10.15 11.89 26.69
CA ASN A 453 -10.64 13.27 26.64
C ASN A 453 -10.38 13.98 27.98
N SER A 454 -10.10 15.28 27.94
CA SER A 454 -10.07 16.15 29.12
C SER A 454 -11.43 16.82 29.21
N GLU A 455 -12.34 16.24 29.99
CA GLU A 455 -13.66 16.75 30.39
C GLU A 455 -14.24 17.86 29.50
N GLY A 456 -15.02 17.46 28.50
CA GLY A 456 -15.87 18.37 27.72
C GLY A 456 -17.31 17.89 27.84
N GLU A 457 -18.24 18.81 28.09
CA GLU A 457 -19.67 18.52 28.07
C GLU A 457 -20.06 17.94 26.70
N GLY A 458 -20.86 16.86 26.69
CA GLY A 458 -21.40 16.27 25.48
C GLY A 458 -20.69 15.02 24.95
N ARG A 459 -21.18 14.49 23.83
CA ARG A 459 -20.81 13.16 23.33
C ARG A 459 -19.45 13.17 22.65
N GLN A 460 -18.53 12.33 23.12
CA GLN A 460 -17.24 12.08 22.48
C GLN A 460 -17.28 10.75 21.71
N SER A 461 -16.94 10.75 20.42
CA SER A 461 -17.06 9.55 19.56
C SER A 461 -16.02 9.47 18.45
N GLU A 462 -15.95 8.30 17.82
CA GLU A 462 -15.16 7.93 16.66
C GLU A 462 -13.67 8.19 16.86
N PRO A 463 -13.05 7.67 17.94
CA PRO A 463 -11.65 7.92 18.21
C PRO A 463 -10.77 7.27 17.14
N ILE A 464 -9.72 7.97 16.73
CA ILE A 464 -8.64 7.47 15.88
C ILE A 464 -7.32 7.74 16.61
N VAL A 465 -6.45 6.73 16.69
CA VAL A 465 -5.11 6.86 17.29
C VAL A 465 -4.02 6.58 16.26
N THR A 466 -2.98 7.40 16.26
CA THR A 466 -1.76 7.17 15.47
C THR A 466 -0.50 7.48 16.28
N THR A 467 0.65 7.01 15.81
CA THR A 467 1.97 7.33 16.36
C THR A 467 2.66 8.33 15.47
N ASP A 468 3.38 9.30 16.04
CA ASP A 468 4.10 10.33 15.31
C ASP A 468 5.48 9.88 14.79
N GLY A 469 5.82 8.60 14.96
CA GLY A 469 7.12 8.05 14.58
C GLY A 469 8.27 8.38 15.54
N LEU A 470 8.05 9.25 16.54
CA LEU A 470 8.96 9.51 17.67
C LEU A 470 8.50 8.77 18.95
N GLY A 471 7.46 7.93 18.84
CA GLY A 471 6.91 7.14 19.93
C GLY A 471 5.83 7.85 20.72
N ARG A 472 5.37 9.05 20.30
CA ARG A 472 4.22 9.73 20.91
C ARG A 472 2.96 9.35 20.15
N PHE A 473 1.83 9.35 20.85
CA PHE A 473 0.54 9.07 20.25
C PHE A 473 -0.25 10.36 20.03
N LEU A 474 -1.04 10.37 18.97
CA LEU A 474 -2.03 11.40 18.67
C LEU A 474 -3.39 10.72 18.62
N VAL A 475 -4.32 11.16 19.45
CA VAL A 475 -5.71 10.72 19.41
C VAL A 475 -6.56 11.86 18.90
N VAL A 476 -7.40 11.57 17.90
CA VAL A 476 -8.36 12.50 17.29
C VAL A 476 -9.74 11.92 17.48
N TRP A 477 -10.73 12.76 17.79
CA TRP A 477 -12.11 12.31 17.97
C TRP A 477 -13.10 13.43 17.68
N THR A 478 -14.37 13.06 17.56
CA THR A 478 -15.49 13.97 17.38
C THR A 478 -16.09 14.34 18.72
N SER A 479 -16.31 15.63 18.98
CA SER A 479 -17.01 16.16 20.16
C SER A 479 -18.30 16.85 19.71
N ALA A 480 -19.45 16.48 20.28
CA ALA A 480 -20.71 17.18 20.07
C ALA A 480 -21.20 17.73 21.41
N GLY A 481 -21.36 19.05 21.52
CA GLY A 481 -21.88 19.69 22.73
C GLY A 481 -23.34 19.30 23.03
N PRO A 482 -23.84 19.51 24.26
CA PRO A 482 -25.21 19.15 24.65
C PRO A 482 -26.29 19.83 23.82
N ASP A 483 -26.02 21.06 23.36
CA ASP A 483 -27.00 21.96 22.74
C ASP A 483 -26.58 22.50 21.36
N THR A 484 -25.65 21.83 20.67
CA THR A 484 -25.17 22.29 19.35
C THR A 484 -25.33 21.22 18.28
N ASP A 485 -25.89 21.60 17.12
CA ASP A 485 -25.91 20.78 15.90
C ASP A 485 -24.50 20.60 15.26
N GLY A 486 -23.46 21.22 15.85
CA GLY A 486 -22.07 21.18 15.41
C GLY A 486 -21.25 20.07 16.08
N LYS A 487 -20.43 19.39 15.27
CA LYS A 487 -19.40 18.45 15.70
C LYS A 487 -18.03 19.11 15.57
N ASP A 488 -17.27 19.17 16.66
CA ASP A 488 -15.87 19.61 16.66
C ASP A 488 -14.92 18.42 16.52
N VAL A 489 -13.79 18.64 15.86
CA VAL A 489 -12.68 17.67 15.81
C VAL A 489 -11.66 18.03 16.88
N MET A 490 -11.57 17.18 17.88
CA MET A 490 -10.67 17.34 19.01
C MET A 490 -9.41 16.51 18.79
N VAL A 491 -8.30 16.95 19.39
CA VAL A 491 -7.03 16.24 19.30
C VAL A 491 -6.27 16.32 20.62
N ARG A 492 -5.66 15.21 21.03
CA ARG A 492 -4.77 15.14 22.18
C ARG A 492 -3.54 14.33 21.87
N ARG A 493 -2.40 14.81 22.36
CA ARG A 493 -1.12 14.11 22.26
C ARG A 493 -0.89 13.32 23.54
N PHE A 494 -0.17 12.23 23.43
CA PHE A 494 0.27 11.44 24.56
C PHE A 494 1.74 11.03 24.37
N SER A 495 2.48 10.93 25.46
CA SER A 495 3.82 10.35 25.50
C SER A 495 3.77 8.86 25.15
N ALA A 496 4.94 8.24 24.95
CA ALA A 496 5.06 6.79 24.77
C ALA A 496 4.46 5.97 25.94
N ARG A 497 4.32 6.61 27.11
CA ARG A 497 3.74 6.02 28.32
C ARG A 497 2.25 6.32 28.50
N GLY A 498 1.62 6.94 27.49
CA GLY A 498 0.19 7.29 27.56
C GLY A 498 -0.10 8.48 28.47
N GLU A 499 0.90 9.31 28.77
CA GLU A 499 0.73 10.53 29.56
C GLU A 499 0.39 11.71 28.63
N PRO A 500 -0.65 12.49 28.89
CA PRO A 500 -1.14 13.54 27.99
C PRO A 500 -0.24 14.78 27.85
#